data_AF-A0A2V5TEC6-F1
#
_entry.id   AF-A0A2V5TEC6-F1
#
_cell.length_a   1.000
_cell.length_b   1.000
_cell.length_c   1.000
_cell.angle_alpha   90.00
_cell.angle_beta   90.00
_cell.angle_gamma   90.00
#
_symmetry.space_group_name_H-M   'P 1'
#
loop_
_entity.id
_entity.type
_entity.pdbx_description
1 polymer ?
#
loop_
_entity_poly.entity_id
_entity_poly.type
_entity_poly.pdbx_seq_one_letter_code
_entity_poly.pdbx_strand_id
1 'polypeptide(L)' 'RWPVRRERLEKLRGARLITDEQFQKFATEGAIGSHLENLQRKGGFKGFNQHAVSLIISETDPRKQRLDQHTAA' A
#
# COMPACT_ATOMS: atom_id res chain seq x y z
N ARG A 1 -3.47 10.32 -6.00
CA ARG A 1 -2.83 8.99 -6.10
C ARG A 1 -1.49 9.15 -6.82
N TRP A 2 -0.49 8.35 -6.50
CA TRP A 2 0.85 8.45 -7.07
C TRP A 2 1.05 7.42 -8.18
N PRO A 3 1.58 7.82 -9.34
CA PRO A 3 1.89 6.89 -10.41
C PRO A 3 2.96 5.90 -9.92
N VAL A 4 2.70 4.61 -10.10
CA VAL A 4 3.63 3.55 -9.69
C VAL A 4 4.41 3.09 -10.90
N ARG A 5 5.75 3.07 -10.78
CA ARG A 5 6.58 2.50 -11.83
C ARG A 5 6.28 1.01 -11.99
N ARG A 6 6.02 0.59 -13.24
CA ARG A 6 5.68 -0.80 -13.58
C ARG A 6 6.70 -1.82 -13.06
N GLU A 7 7.99 -1.50 -13.16
CA GLU A 7 9.09 -2.32 -12.65
C GLU A 7 8.93 -2.70 -11.16
N ARG A 8 8.34 -1.82 -10.33
CA ARG A 8 8.10 -2.08 -8.90
C ARG A 8 6.92 -3.01 -8.71
N LEU A 9 5.86 -2.84 -9.49
CA LEU A 9 4.69 -3.71 -9.46
C LEU A 9 5.05 -5.14 -9.90
N GLU A 10 5.90 -5.28 -10.92
CA GLU A 10 6.35 -6.58 -11.41
C GLU A 10 7.17 -7.32 -10.36
N LYS A 11 8.08 -6.62 -9.67
CA LYS A 11 8.83 -7.17 -8.53
C LYS A 11 7.90 -7.62 -7.40
N LEU A 12 6.90 -6.81 -7.05
CA LEU A 12 5.94 -7.13 -5.99
C LEU A 12 5.03 -8.31 -6.35
N ARG A 13 4.57 -8.39 -7.60
CA ARG A 13 3.77 -9.51 -8.12
C ARG A 13 4.60 -10.79 -8.18
N GLY A 14 5.84 -10.71 -8.67
CA GLY A 14 6.78 -11.83 -8.69
C GLY A 14 7.09 -12.37 -7.29
N ALA A 15 7.19 -11.49 -6.30
CA ALA A 15 7.34 -11.86 -4.89
C ALA A 15 6.03 -12.28 -4.19
N ARG A 16 4.90 -12.35 -4.92
CA ARG A 16 3.55 -12.65 -4.39
C ARG A 16 3.13 -11.74 -3.22
N LEU A 17 3.65 -10.51 -3.17
CA LEU A 17 3.29 -9.52 -2.15
C LEU A 17 2.01 -8.76 -2.49
N ILE A 18 1.60 -8.81 -3.77
CA ILE A 18 0.35 -8.27 -4.29
C ILE A 18 -0.30 -9.29 -5.24
N THR A 19 -1.61 -9.26 -5.36
CA THR A 19 -2.37 -10.09 -6.32
C THR A 19 -2.33 -9.50 -7.73
N ASP A 20 -2.74 -10.30 -8.72
CA ASP A 20 -2.92 -9.83 -10.09
C ASP A 20 -3.92 -8.67 -10.20
N GLU A 21 -5.01 -8.73 -9.45
CA GLU A 21 -6.01 -7.67 -9.39
C GLU A 21 -5.42 -6.36 -8.81
N GLN A 22 -4.63 -6.48 -7.74
CA GLN A 22 -3.92 -5.33 -7.15
C GLN A 22 -2.87 -4.76 -8.10
N PHE A 23 -2.15 -5.61 -8.84
CA PHE A 23 -1.21 -5.18 -9.87
C PHE A 23 -1.90 -4.31 -10.93
N GLN A 24 -3.03 -4.78 -11.47
CA GLN A 24 -3.78 -4.03 -12.48
C GLN A 24 -4.27 -2.70 -11.90
N LYS A 25 -4.84 -2.72 -10.70
CA LYS A 25 -5.34 -1.52 -10.03
C LYS A 25 -4.26 -0.46 -9.79
N PHE A 26 -3.07 -0.86 -9.35
CA PHE A 26 -1.97 0.08 -9.15
C PHE A 26 -1.35 0.58 -10.45
N ALA A 27 -1.40 -0.24 -11.51
CA ALA A 27 -0.93 0.16 -12.84
C ALA A 27 -1.86 1.20 -13.49
N THR A 28 -3.17 1.09 -13.28
CA THR A 28 -4.17 1.98 -13.90
C THR A 28 -4.49 3.20 -13.05
N GLU A 29 -4.70 3.03 -11.74
CA GLU A 29 -5.18 4.09 -10.85
C GLU A 29 -4.04 4.75 -10.03
N GLY A 30 -2.83 4.16 -10.07
CA GLY A 30 -1.76 4.51 -9.15
C GLY A 30 -2.05 4.06 -7.70
N ALA A 31 -1.08 4.26 -6.81
CA ALA A 31 -1.17 3.87 -5.41
C ALA A 31 -1.28 5.08 -4.48
N ILE A 32 -1.81 4.88 -3.28
CA ILE A 32 -1.65 5.85 -2.18
C ILE A 32 -0.21 5.69 -1.68
N GLY A 33 0.54 6.78 -1.47
CA GLY A 33 1.99 6.75 -1.22
C GLY A 33 2.41 5.81 -0.07
N SER A 34 1.60 5.70 0.98
CA SER A 34 1.82 4.76 2.10
C SER A 34 1.75 3.28 1.70
N HIS A 35 1.00 2.92 0.65
CA HIS A 35 0.76 1.53 0.26
C HIS A 35 2.04 0.81 -0.19
N LEU A 36 2.87 1.45 -1.01
CA LEU A 36 4.14 0.87 -1.48
C LEU A 36 5.24 0.95 -0.42
N GLU A 37 5.25 2.03 0.37
CA GLU A 37 6.19 2.17 1.49
C GLU A 37 5.98 1.05 2.52
N ASN A 38 4.73 0.72 2.82
CA ASN A 38 4.38 -0.37 3.74
C ASN A 38 4.76 -1.75 3.19
N LEU A 39 4.62 -1.99 1.88
CA LEU A 39 5.09 -3.21 1.22
C LEU A 39 6.62 -3.37 1.28
N GLN A 40 7.36 -2.26 1.17
CA GLN A 40 8.82 -2.25 1.27
C GLN A 40 9.33 -2.48 2.70
N ARG A 41 8.52 -2.17 3.72
CA ARG A 41 8.89 -2.26 5.14
C ARG A 41 8.72 -3.64 5.78
N LYS A 42 8.36 -4.69 5.04
CA LYS A 42 8.37 -6.08 5.54
C LYS A 42 9.78 -6.60 5.95
N GLY A 43 10.84 -5.79 5.81
CA GLY A 43 12.22 -6.07 6.22
C GLY A 43 12.67 -5.54 7.59
N GLY A 44 11.76 -5.12 8.47
CA GLY A 44 12.07 -4.84 9.89
C GLY A 44 12.38 -3.37 10.21
N PHE A 45 11.65 -2.82 11.19
CA PHE A 45 11.84 -1.47 11.70
C PHE A 45 13.00 -1.41 12.69
N LYS A 46 14.21 -1.13 12.22
CA LYS A 46 15.33 -0.79 13.10
C LYS A 46 15.09 0.62 13.66
N GLY A 47 14.80 0.73 14.96
CA GLY A 47 14.72 2.01 15.69
C GLY A 47 13.33 2.59 15.94
N PHE A 48 12.25 1.87 15.64
CA PHE A 48 10.88 2.32 15.97
C PHE A 48 10.15 1.31 16.86
N ASN A 49 9.31 1.81 17.76
CA ASN A 49 8.43 0.98 18.57
C ASN A 49 7.48 0.19 17.66
N GLN A 50 7.68 -1.13 17.58
CA GLN A 50 6.93 -2.03 16.70
C GLN A 50 5.41 -1.95 16.91
N HIS A 51 4.96 -1.67 18.15
CA HIS A 51 3.56 -1.53 18.48
C HIS A 51 2.97 -0.27 17.85
N ALA A 52 3.60 0.88 18.06
CA ALA A 52 3.15 2.16 17.49
C ALA A 52 3.11 2.12 15.96
N VAL A 53 4.13 1.52 15.34
CA VAL A 53 4.19 1.35 13.89
C VAL A 53 3.11 0.41 13.36
N SER A 54 2.90 -0.73 14.03
CA SER A 54 1.84 -1.67 13.65
C SER A 54 0.45 -1.05 13.80
N LEU A 55 0.25 -0.22 14.83
CA LEU A 55 -0.98 0.51 15.05
C LEU A 55 -1.24 1.50 13.90
N ILE A 56 -0.26 2.35 13.57
CA ILE A 56 -0.38 3.32 12.48
C ILE A 56 -0.63 2.63 11.14
N ILE A 57 0.11 1.55 10.82
CA ILE A 57 -0.08 0.79 9.59
C ILE A 57 -1.48 0.18 9.53
N SER A 58 -1.99 -0.34 10.65
CA SER A 58 -3.35 -0.88 10.74
C SER A 58 -4.42 0.20 10.55
N GLU A 59 -4.29 1.34 11.23
CA GLU A 59 -5.27 2.43 11.18
C GLU A 59 -5.29 3.16 9.82
N THR A 60 -4.12 3.25 9.18
CA THR A 60 -3.97 3.87 7.86
C THR A 60 -4.04 2.86 6.72
N ASP A 61 -4.39 1.61 7.01
CA ASP A 61 -4.50 0.56 6.00
C ASP A 61 -5.66 0.87 5.05
N PRO A 62 -5.40 1.20 3.77
CA PRO A 62 -6.45 1.56 2.82
C PRO A 62 -7.35 0.38 2.43
N ARG A 63 -7.01 -0.85 2.83
CA ARG A 63 -7.87 -2.02 2.70
C ARG A 63 -8.97 -2.05 3.77
N LYS A 64 -8.77 -1.34 4.89
CA LYS A 64 -9.73 -1.22 5.99
C LYS A 64 -10.59 0.03 5.90
N GLN A 65 -10.13 1.06 5.19
CA GLN A 65 -10.95 2.22 4.92
C GLN A 65 -12.07 1.83 3.94
N ARG A 66 -13.30 1.70 4.46
CA ARG A 66 -14.51 1.78 3.64
C ARG A 66 -14.43 3.11 2.90
N LEU A 67 -14.52 3.08 1.56
CA LEU A 67 -14.72 4.28 0.76
C LEU A 67 -16.01 4.93 1.25
N ASP A 68 -15.90 5.85 2.19
CA ASP A 68 -17.00 6.75 2.47
C ASP A 68 -17.13 7.64 1.25
N GLN A 69 -18.24 7.46 0.54
CA GLN A 69 -18.59 8.26 -0.61
C GLN A 69 -19.00 9.64 -0.12
N HIS A 70 -18.02 10.48 0.19
CA HIS A 70 -18.28 11.90 0.32
C HIS A 70 -18.36 12.50 -1.09
N THR A 71 -19.57 12.42 -1.62
CA THR A 71 -20.12 13.26 -2.69
C THR A 71 -19.77 14.72 -2.40
N ALA A 72 -19.25 15.38 -3.43
CA ALA A 72 -19.07 16.82 -3.47
C ALA A 72 -20.39 17.55 -3.19
N ALA A 73 -20.36 18.53 -2.29
CA ALA A 73 -21.28 19.66 -2.22
C ALA A 73 -20.51 20.88 -1.69
#